data_AF-A0ABD7VKP6-F1
#
_entry.id   AF-A0ABD7VKP6-F1
#
_cell.length_a   1.000
_cell.length_b   1.000
_cell.length_c   1.000
_cell.angle_alpha   90.00
_cell.angle_beta   90.00
_cell.angle_gamma   90.00
#
_symmetry.space_group_name_H-M   'P 1'
#
loop_
_entity.id
_entity.type
_entity.pdbx_description
1 polymer ?
#
loop_
_entity_poly.entity_id
_entity_poly.type
_entity_poly.pdbx_seq_one_letter_code
_entity_poly.pdbx_strand_id
1 'polypeptide(L)'
;MQKRQKLFSDAHYENFLREHGEANEILKTTKFKSDTSEGEATLRSRFSQRLALRKLMAMYTAGEEISSLIPQLENLVEKYEIRQAALALSEQSPEVSPLATDDLPHEYEECVQIIGLCILLHRTDLLKRFVKLIDNAGYAGDDTLYEDLLHKILPSRTDVDQWYHDVYSPLVQAIYAKTKEEARSF
;
A
#
# COMPACT_ATOMS: atom_id res chain seq x y z
N MET A 1 25.37 0.35 -0.90
CA MET A 1 24.12 1.10 -0.72
C MET A 1 24.28 2.49 -1.32
N GLN A 2 23.50 2.86 -2.35
CA GLN A 2 23.48 4.23 -2.87
C GLN A 2 22.35 5.00 -2.18
N LYS A 3 22.67 5.76 -1.12
CA LYS A 3 21.67 6.47 -0.32
C LYS A 3 20.77 7.36 -1.18
N ARG A 4 19.47 7.06 -1.20
CA ARG A 4 18.46 7.85 -1.92
C ARG A 4 18.02 9.09 -1.12
N GLN A 5 18.17 9.05 0.21
CA GLN A 5 17.88 10.18 1.09
C GLN A 5 19.09 10.52 1.96
N LYS A 6 19.54 11.78 1.91
CA LYS A 6 20.75 12.24 2.64
C LYS A 6 20.57 12.24 4.15
N LEU A 7 19.33 12.44 4.62
CA LEU A 7 18.99 12.50 6.05
C LEU A 7 18.83 11.10 6.69
N PHE A 8 18.79 10.03 5.89
CA PHE A 8 18.66 8.67 6.37
C PHE A 8 20.05 8.03 6.50
N SER A 9 20.65 8.18 7.68
CA SER A 9 22.01 7.67 7.95
C SER A 9 22.05 6.15 8.07
N ASP A 10 23.24 5.55 7.89
CA ASP A 10 23.41 4.10 8.06
C ASP A 10 23.07 3.68 9.48
N ALA A 11 23.51 4.45 10.48
CA ALA A 11 23.18 4.20 11.88
C ALA A 11 21.66 4.20 12.14
N HIS A 12 20.92 5.09 11.48
CA HIS A 12 19.47 5.11 11.60
C HIS A 12 18.83 3.88 10.93
N TYR A 13 19.33 3.47 9.76
CA TYR A 13 18.86 2.26 9.09
C TYR A 13 19.14 1.00 9.91
N GLU A 14 20.34 0.85 10.48
CA GLU A 14 20.69 -0.28 11.36
C GLU A 14 19.83 -0.32 12.63
N ASN A 15 19.56 0.85 13.23
CA ASN A 15 18.63 0.93 14.36
C ASN A 15 17.22 0.50 13.95
N PHE A 16 16.73 0.95 12.81
CA PHE A 16 15.45 0.53 12.27
C PHE A 16 15.39 -0.98 12.04
N LEU A 17 16.43 -1.59 11.46
CA LEU A 17 16.47 -3.04 11.22
C LEU A 17 16.42 -3.83 12.53
N ARG A 18 17.14 -3.37 13.57
CA ARG A 18 17.09 -3.98 14.91
C ARG A 18 15.68 -3.89 15.51
N GLU A 19 15.10 -2.69 15.55
CA GLU A 19 13.75 -2.47 16.07
C GLU A 19 12.69 -3.27 15.30
N HIS A 20 12.83 -3.37 13.97
CA HIS A 20 11.97 -4.20 13.14
C HIS A 20 12.11 -5.69 13.49
N GLY A 21 13.33 -6.17 13.76
CA GLY A 21 13.59 -7.52 14.25
C GLY A 21 12.89 -7.79 15.58
N GLU A 22 13.06 -6.89 16.55
CA GLU A 22 12.40 -6.96 17.86
C GLU A 22 10.87 -6.98 17.74
N ALA A 23 10.30 -6.13 16.88
CA ALA A 23 8.86 -6.10 16.62
C ALA A 23 8.33 -7.43 16.03
N ASN A 24 9.12 -8.10 15.18
CA ASN A 24 8.76 -9.43 14.68
C ASN A 24 8.79 -10.50 15.78
N GLU A 25 9.72 -10.42 16.72
CA GLU A 25 9.74 -11.34 17.87
C GLU A 25 8.55 -11.11 18.82
N ILE A 26 8.16 -9.85 19.03
CA ILE A 26 6.94 -9.51 19.76
C ILE A 26 5.72 -10.13 19.07
N LEU A 27 5.62 -10.03 17.75
CA LEU A 27 4.54 -10.68 16.99
C LEU A 27 4.50 -12.20 17.23
N LYS A 28 5.62 -12.89 17.37
CA LYS A 28 5.62 -14.34 17.60
C LYS A 28 5.21 -14.73 19.02
N THR A 29 5.52 -13.90 20.01
CA THR A 29 5.47 -14.27 21.43
C THR A 29 4.33 -13.62 22.20
N THR A 30 3.83 -12.48 21.72
CA THR A 30 2.88 -11.64 22.46
C THR A 30 1.51 -11.65 21.80
N LYS A 31 0.48 -12.00 22.56
CA LYS A 31 -0.93 -11.84 22.15
C LYS A 31 -1.37 -10.39 22.37
N PHE A 32 -2.00 -9.79 21.37
CA PHE A 32 -2.48 -8.41 21.52
C PHE A 32 -3.76 -8.38 22.34
N LYS A 33 -3.94 -7.29 23.10
CA LYS A 33 -5.12 -7.14 23.95
C LYS A 33 -6.33 -6.82 23.07
N SER A 34 -7.32 -7.72 23.10
CA SER A 34 -8.64 -7.54 22.48
C SER A 34 -9.66 -8.34 23.27
N ASP A 35 -10.93 -7.96 23.16
CA ASP A 35 -12.04 -8.64 23.82
C ASP A 35 -12.41 -9.96 23.10
N THR A 36 -12.01 -10.12 21.83
CA THR A 36 -12.31 -11.31 21.02
C THR A 36 -11.06 -11.84 20.29
N SER A 37 -11.11 -13.10 19.83
CA SER A 37 -10.05 -13.69 19.00
C SER A 37 -9.93 -12.98 17.65
N GLU A 38 -11.06 -12.61 17.07
CA GLU A 38 -11.16 -11.95 15.76
C GLU A 38 -10.60 -10.54 15.85
N GLY A 39 -10.95 -9.80 16.92
CA GLY A 39 -10.41 -8.47 17.17
C GLY A 39 -8.89 -8.49 17.40
N GLU A 40 -8.38 -9.52 18.09
CA GLU A 40 -6.93 -9.71 18.23
C GLU A 40 -6.26 -9.97 16.89
N ALA A 41 -6.85 -10.82 16.05
CA ALA A 41 -6.35 -11.13 14.72
C ALA A 41 -6.33 -9.88 13.81
N THR A 42 -7.34 -9.03 13.88
CA THR A 42 -7.42 -7.74 13.16
C THR A 42 -6.32 -6.77 13.60
N LEU A 43 -6.10 -6.62 14.91
CA LEU A 43 -5.03 -5.77 15.44
C LEU A 43 -3.64 -6.29 15.02
N ARG A 44 -3.44 -7.60 15.14
CA ARG A 44 -2.21 -8.29 14.77
C ARG A 44 -1.90 -8.15 13.29
N SER A 45 -2.89 -8.37 12.42
CA SER A 45 -2.71 -8.27 10.97
C SER A 45 -2.41 -6.84 10.54
N ARG A 46 -3.07 -5.81 11.12
CA ARG A 46 -2.72 -4.40 10.89
C ARG A 46 -1.29 -4.08 11.29
N PHE A 47 -0.87 -4.53 12.47
CA PHE A 47 0.48 -4.30 12.94
C PHE A 47 1.51 -4.96 12.02
N SER A 48 1.29 -6.24 11.64
CA SER A 48 2.18 -6.96 10.74
C SER A 48 2.26 -6.32 9.36
N GLN A 49 1.14 -5.87 8.79
CA GLN A 49 1.11 -5.19 7.50
C GLN A 49 1.87 -3.85 7.56
N ARG A 50 1.65 -3.02 8.59
CA ARG A 50 2.39 -1.76 8.77
C ARG A 50 3.87 -1.98 8.97
N LEU A 51 4.24 -3.05 9.68
CA LEU A 51 5.64 -3.41 9.89
C LEU A 51 6.32 -3.80 8.58
N ALA A 52 5.64 -4.55 7.71
CA ALA A 52 6.11 -4.89 6.37
C ALA A 52 6.24 -3.64 5.46
N LEU A 53 5.24 -2.76 5.46
CA LEU A 53 5.27 -1.51 4.67
C LEU A 53 6.44 -0.63 5.07
N ARG A 54 6.61 -0.40 6.38
CA ARG A 54 7.73 0.40 6.92
C ARG A 54 9.08 -0.17 6.51
N LYS A 55 9.24 -1.49 6.51
CA LYS A 55 10.49 -2.11 6.08
C LYS A 55 10.77 -1.89 4.61
N LEU A 56 9.78 -2.12 3.73
CA LEU A 56 9.94 -1.88 2.31
C LEU A 56 10.33 -0.41 2.03
N MET A 57 9.65 0.53 2.68
CA MET A 57 9.95 1.96 2.54
C MET A 57 11.35 2.30 3.06
N ALA A 58 11.72 1.82 4.24
CA ALA A 58 13.04 2.05 4.82
C ALA A 58 14.17 1.51 3.92
N MET A 59 14.02 0.29 3.38
CA MET A 59 14.99 -0.30 2.45
C MET A 59 15.13 0.53 1.17
N TYR A 60 14.01 0.97 0.59
CA TYR A 60 14.03 1.85 -0.57
C TYR A 60 14.76 3.16 -0.25
N THR A 61 14.38 3.85 0.83
CA THR A 61 14.96 5.12 1.27
C THR A 61 16.45 5.00 1.59
N ALA A 62 16.86 3.89 2.23
CA ALA A 62 18.25 3.60 2.56
C ALA A 62 19.13 3.49 1.32
N GLY A 63 18.57 3.11 0.17
CA GLY A 63 19.37 2.90 -1.03
C GLY A 63 19.72 1.44 -1.30
N GLU A 64 18.92 0.51 -0.77
CA GLU A 64 19.08 -0.91 -1.06
C GLU A 64 18.84 -1.19 -2.55
N GLU A 65 19.43 -2.29 -3.02
CA GLU A 65 19.27 -2.75 -4.40
C GLU A 65 17.80 -3.03 -4.70
N ILE A 66 17.33 -2.64 -5.89
CA ILE A 66 15.92 -2.79 -6.29
C ILE A 66 15.47 -4.26 -6.23
N SER A 67 16.36 -5.19 -6.59
CA SER A 67 16.11 -6.64 -6.52
C SER A 67 15.78 -7.11 -5.09
N SER A 68 16.32 -6.46 -4.07
CA SER A 68 16.04 -6.78 -2.66
C SER A 68 14.64 -6.34 -2.21
N LEU A 69 14.03 -5.38 -2.91
CA LEU A 69 12.70 -4.85 -2.60
C LEU A 69 11.59 -5.78 -3.07
N ILE A 70 11.82 -6.53 -4.16
CA ILE A 70 10.84 -7.45 -4.75
C ILE A 70 10.27 -8.46 -3.73
N PRO A 71 11.09 -9.23 -2.98
CA PRO A 71 10.54 -10.15 -1.98
C PRO A 71 9.84 -9.42 -0.81
N GLN A 72 10.22 -8.18 -0.51
CA GLN A 72 9.53 -7.40 0.53
C GLN A 72 8.17 -6.90 0.06
N LEU A 73 8.03 -6.52 -1.22
CA LEU A 73 6.76 -6.16 -1.82
C LEU A 73 5.81 -7.37 -1.85
N GLU A 74 6.32 -8.56 -2.16
CA GLU A 74 5.54 -9.80 -2.12
C GLU A 74 5.02 -10.12 -0.72
N ASN A 75 5.91 -10.05 0.28
CA ASN A 75 5.52 -10.20 1.69
C ASN A 75 4.51 -9.12 2.12
N LEU A 76 4.64 -7.88 1.64
CA LEU A 76 3.69 -6.81 1.94
C LEU A 76 2.30 -7.12 1.41
N VAL A 77 2.17 -7.55 0.15
CA VAL A 77 0.88 -7.95 -0.45
C VAL A 77 0.26 -9.11 0.32
N GLU A 78 1.05 -10.11 0.72
CA GLU A 78 0.57 -11.20 1.58
C GLU A 78 0.01 -10.67 2.92
N LYS A 79 0.65 -9.66 3.54
CA LYS A 79 0.12 -9.06 4.79
C LYS A 79 -1.18 -8.30 4.59
N TYR A 80 -1.43 -7.75 3.40
CA TYR A 80 -2.75 -7.20 3.07
C TYR A 80 -3.82 -8.28 2.93
N GLU A 81 -3.51 -9.39 2.27
CA GLU A 81 -4.44 -10.52 2.15
C GLU A 81 -4.80 -11.08 3.53
N ILE A 82 -3.81 -11.25 4.41
CA ILE A 82 -4.04 -11.69 5.81
C ILE A 82 -4.89 -10.67 6.58
N ARG A 83 -4.62 -9.37 6.40
CA ARG A 83 -5.41 -8.31 7.03
C ARG A 83 -6.85 -8.30 6.56
N GLN A 84 -7.07 -8.42 5.26
CA GLN A 84 -8.39 -8.48 4.66
C GLN A 84 -9.18 -9.67 5.23
N ALA A 85 -8.57 -10.86 5.28
CA ALA A 85 -9.21 -12.05 5.84
C ALA A 85 -9.56 -11.90 7.33
N ALA A 86 -8.69 -11.27 8.13
CA ALA A 86 -8.96 -11.01 9.54
C ALA A 86 -10.14 -10.03 9.73
N LEU A 87 -10.16 -8.94 8.95
CA LEU A 87 -11.25 -7.98 8.95
C LEU A 87 -12.57 -8.63 8.53
N ALA A 88 -12.54 -9.44 7.47
CA ALA A 88 -13.72 -10.11 6.94
C ALA A 88 -14.42 -10.99 7.98
N LEU A 89 -13.63 -11.72 8.79
CA LEU A 89 -14.15 -12.52 9.90
C LEU A 89 -14.69 -11.65 11.04
N SER A 90 -13.96 -10.59 11.41
CA SER A 90 -14.33 -9.70 12.51
C SER A 90 -15.59 -8.88 12.23
N GLU A 91 -15.76 -8.43 10.99
CA GLU A 91 -16.84 -7.53 10.57
C GLU A 91 -17.99 -8.27 9.88
N GLN A 92 -17.85 -9.59 9.69
CA GLN A 92 -18.81 -10.43 8.95
C GLN A 92 -19.05 -9.91 7.52
N SER A 93 -18.02 -9.33 6.92
CA SER A 93 -18.03 -8.72 5.59
C SER A 93 -16.95 -9.37 4.72
N PRO A 94 -17.27 -10.41 3.93
CA PRO A 94 -16.28 -11.22 3.20
C PRO A 94 -15.37 -10.42 2.27
N GLU A 95 -15.88 -9.32 1.74
CA GLU A 95 -15.21 -8.50 0.73
C GLU A 95 -14.75 -7.14 1.28
N VAL A 96 -14.72 -6.96 2.62
CA VAL A 96 -14.21 -5.71 3.22
C VAL A 96 -12.82 -5.39 2.70
N SER A 97 -12.57 -4.11 2.39
CA SER A 97 -11.23 -3.67 1.98
C SER A 97 -10.27 -3.67 3.17
N PRO A 98 -8.99 -4.03 2.97
CA PRO A 98 -7.98 -3.85 4.00
C PRO A 98 -7.64 -2.36 4.28
N LEU A 99 -8.11 -1.44 3.44
CA LEU A 99 -7.88 0.02 3.51
C LEU A 99 -9.18 0.78 3.21
N ALA A 100 -9.50 1.78 4.03
CA ALA A 100 -10.64 2.69 3.82
C ALA A 100 -10.22 3.86 2.92
N THR A 101 -10.10 3.60 1.61
CA THR A 101 -9.50 4.53 0.64
C THR A 101 -10.39 5.73 0.30
N ASP A 102 -11.69 5.62 0.49
CA ASP A 102 -12.66 6.71 0.38
C ASP A 102 -12.61 7.67 1.58
N ASP A 103 -12.50 7.12 2.79
CA ASP A 103 -12.61 7.91 4.02
C ASP A 103 -11.27 8.51 4.48
N LEU A 104 -10.16 7.77 4.30
CA LEU A 104 -8.88 8.10 4.92
C LEU A 104 -7.82 8.44 3.87
N PRO A 105 -7.43 9.73 3.72
CA PRO A 105 -6.45 10.15 2.71
C PRO A 105 -5.13 9.37 2.79
N HIS A 106 -4.63 9.12 4.00
CA HIS A 106 -3.37 8.38 4.18
C HIS A 106 -3.47 6.89 3.79
N GLU A 107 -4.66 6.27 3.87
CA GLU A 107 -4.85 4.90 3.40
C GLU A 107 -5.04 4.86 1.87
N TYR A 108 -5.61 5.91 1.27
CA TYR A 108 -5.58 6.12 -0.17
C TYR A 108 -4.14 6.26 -0.70
N GLU A 109 -3.29 7.07 -0.05
CA GLU A 109 -1.87 7.20 -0.40
C GLU A 109 -1.16 5.86 -0.33
N GLU A 110 -1.38 5.11 0.74
CA GLU A 110 -0.83 3.77 0.95
C GLU A 110 -1.24 2.83 -0.20
N CYS A 111 -2.51 2.87 -0.61
CA CYS A 111 -3.03 2.10 -1.75
C CYS A 111 -2.33 2.47 -3.07
N VAL A 112 -2.35 3.75 -3.45
CA VAL A 112 -1.73 4.25 -4.69
C VAL A 112 -0.22 4.00 -4.70
N GLN A 113 0.45 4.11 -3.56
CA GLN A 113 1.88 3.84 -3.43
C GLN A 113 2.20 2.36 -3.71
N ILE A 114 1.38 1.43 -3.22
CA ILE A 114 1.60 -0.01 -3.47
C ILE A 114 1.34 -0.35 -4.92
N ILE A 115 0.29 0.21 -5.51
CA ILE A 115 0.02 0.07 -6.95
C ILE A 115 1.22 0.58 -7.74
N GLY A 116 1.71 1.79 -7.41
CA GLY A 116 2.89 2.38 -8.04
C GLY A 116 4.14 1.50 -7.92
N LEU A 117 4.41 0.92 -6.75
CA LEU A 117 5.52 -0.02 -6.55
C LEU A 117 5.37 -1.28 -7.40
N CYS A 118 4.19 -1.88 -7.45
CA CYS A 118 3.93 -3.05 -8.29
C CYS A 118 4.17 -2.75 -9.77
N ILE A 119 3.75 -1.57 -10.25
CA ILE A 119 3.97 -1.13 -11.63
C ILE A 119 5.45 -0.87 -11.90
N LEU A 120 6.12 -0.08 -11.07
CA LEU A 120 7.54 0.30 -11.24
C LEU A 120 8.50 -0.89 -11.13
N LEU A 121 8.15 -1.90 -10.32
CA LEU A 121 8.93 -3.14 -10.18
C LEU A 121 8.47 -4.25 -11.14
N HIS A 122 7.57 -3.94 -12.08
CA HIS A 122 7.04 -4.87 -13.08
C HIS A 122 6.45 -6.16 -12.48
N ARG A 123 5.84 -6.08 -11.29
CA ARG A 123 5.15 -7.18 -10.61
C ARG A 123 3.64 -7.09 -10.82
N THR A 124 3.21 -7.26 -12.07
CA THR A 124 1.79 -7.25 -12.44
C THR A 124 0.99 -8.37 -11.77
N ASP A 125 1.65 -9.46 -11.39
CA ASP A 125 1.06 -10.55 -10.60
C ASP A 125 0.67 -10.08 -9.19
N LEU A 126 1.56 -9.33 -8.51
CA LEU A 126 1.28 -8.73 -7.21
C LEU A 126 0.25 -7.61 -7.31
N LEU A 127 0.32 -6.80 -8.37
CA LEU A 127 -0.67 -5.76 -8.64
C LEU A 127 -2.09 -6.36 -8.66
N LYS A 128 -2.30 -7.41 -9.46
CA LYS A 128 -3.62 -8.07 -9.58
C LYS A 128 -4.13 -8.60 -8.25
N ARG A 129 -3.25 -9.19 -7.44
CA ARG A 129 -3.61 -9.71 -6.11
C ARG A 129 -4.06 -8.58 -5.18
N PHE A 130 -3.30 -7.51 -5.10
CA PHE A 130 -3.61 -6.37 -4.26
C PHE A 130 -4.88 -5.63 -4.70
N VAL A 131 -4.96 -5.28 -5.99
CA VAL A 131 -6.12 -4.59 -6.59
C VAL A 131 -7.41 -5.39 -6.41
N LYS A 132 -7.35 -6.72 -6.49
CA LYS A 132 -8.52 -7.57 -6.23
C LYS A 132 -9.11 -7.36 -4.82
N LEU A 133 -8.28 -7.11 -3.80
CA LEU A 133 -8.77 -6.85 -2.44
C LEU A 133 -9.57 -5.54 -2.36
N ILE A 134 -9.17 -4.55 -3.15
CA ILE A 134 -9.77 -3.22 -3.20
C ILE A 134 -11.01 -3.24 -4.09
N ASP A 135 -10.89 -3.77 -5.31
CA ASP A 135 -12.00 -3.88 -6.27
C ASP A 135 -13.17 -4.71 -5.70
N ASN A 136 -12.89 -5.83 -5.03
CA ASN A 136 -13.94 -6.66 -4.42
C ASN A 136 -14.72 -5.91 -3.33
N ALA A 137 -14.11 -4.93 -2.67
CA ALA A 137 -14.76 -4.11 -1.66
C ALA A 137 -15.64 -2.99 -2.23
N GLY A 138 -15.73 -2.90 -3.57
CA GLY A 138 -16.59 -1.95 -4.27
C GLY A 138 -15.88 -0.76 -4.89
N TYR A 139 -14.58 -0.55 -4.62
CA TYR A 139 -13.85 0.64 -5.07
C TYR A 139 -13.57 0.69 -6.59
N ALA A 140 -13.89 -0.37 -7.34
CA ALA A 140 -13.67 -0.42 -8.78
C ALA A 140 -14.63 0.53 -9.52
N GLY A 141 -14.08 1.51 -10.23
CA GLY A 141 -14.85 2.49 -10.99
C GLY A 141 -15.31 3.70 -10.20
N ASP A 142 -14.76 3.93 -9.01
CA ASP A 142 -15.20 5.04 -8.15
C ASP A 142 -14.22 6.22 -8.08
N ASP A 143 -12.94 6.05 -8.44
CA ASP A 143 -11.91 7.10 -8.33
C ASP A 143 -11.04 7.20 -9.59
N THR A 144 -11.00 8.40 -10.20
CA THR A 144 -10.27 8.68 -11.45
C THR A 144 -8.80 8.32 -11.38
N LEU A 145 -8.08 8.74 -10.32
CA LEU A 145 -6.64 8.52 -10.24
C LEU A 145 -6.31 7.03 -10.04
N TYR A 146 -7.11 6.32 -9.25
CA TYR A 146 -7.01 4.88 -9.10
C TYR A 146 -7.25 4.15 -10.43
N GLU A 147 -8.34 4.47 -11.14
CA GLU A 147 -8.66 3.86 -12.43
C GLU A 147 -7.62 4.16 -13.52
N ASP A 148 -7.21 5.42 -13.66
CA ASP A 148 -6.24 5.86 -14.68
C ASP A 148 -4.86 5.22 -14.50
N LEU A 149 -4.44 5.01 -13.26
CA LEU A 149 -3.19 4.33 -12.96
C LEU A 149 -3.26 2.85 -13.38
N LEU A 150 -4.40 2.21 -13.13
CA LEU A 150 -4.61 0.80 -13.44
C LEU A 150 -4.88 0.55 -14.93
N HIS A 151 -5.58 1.45 -15.63
CA HIS A 151 -5.98 1.28 -17.04
C HIS A 151 -4.80 1.04 -17.97
N LYS A 152 -3.62 1.56 -17.62
CA LYS A 152 -2.38 1.40 -18.41
C LYS A 152 -1.83 -0.03 -18.39
N ILE A 153 -2.22 -0.84 -17.40
CA ILE A 153 -1.63 -2.16 -17.12
C ILE A 153 -2.70 -3.26 -17.07
N LEU A 154 -3.89 -2.96 -16.55
CA LEU A 154 -5.02 -3.88 -16.42
C LEU A 154 -6.11 -3.51 -17.42
N PRO A 155 -6.66 -4.49 -18.17
CA PRO A 155 -7.72 -4.21 -19.14
C PRO A 155 -9.04 -3.90 -18.43
N SER A 156 -9.98 -3.30 -19.17
CA SER A 156 -11.38 -3.11 -18.77
C SER A 156 -11.58 -2.26 -17.51
N ARG A 157 -10.73 -1.25 -17.28
CA ARG A 157 -10.95 -0.21 -16.26
C ARG A 157 -11.99 0.80 -16.72
N THR A 158 -12.72 1.37 -15.77
CA THR A 158 -13.80 2.32 -16.04
C THR A 158 -13.21 3.72 -16.19
N ASP A 159 -13.70 4.50 -17.14
CA ASP A 159 -13.40 5.93 -17.22
C ASP A 159 -14.34 6.68 -16.27
N VAL A 160 -13.77 7.40 -15.31
CA VAL A 160 -14.47 7.98 -14.17
C VAL A 160 -14.02 9.43 -14.02
N ASP A 161 -14.96 10.34 -13.74
CA ASP A 161 -14.72 11.78 -13.56
C ASP A 161 -15.13 12.23 -12.15
N GLN A 162 -14.59 11.53 -11.14
CA GLN A 162 -14.73 11.81 -9.72
C GLN A 162 -13.58 11.12 -8.98
N TRP A 163 -13.10 11.72 -7.88
CA TRP A 163 -12.06 11.12 -7.03
C TRP A 163 -12.32 11.46 -5.57
N TYR A 164 -11.82 10.62 -4.67
CA TYR A 164 -12.16 10.70 -3.24
C TYR A 164 -11.59 11.92 -2.55
N HIS A 165 -10.33 12.24 -2.82
CA HIS A 165 -9.59 13.25 -2.05
C HIS A 165 -9.11 14.38 -2.96
N ASP A 166 -9.67 15.58 -2.76
CA ASP A 166 -9.35 16.79 -3.55
C ASP A 166 -7.86 17.14 -3.58
N VAL A 167 -7.09 16.70 -2.58
CA VAL A 167 -5.64 16.89 -2.53
C VAL A 167 -4.90 16.28 -3.73
N TYR A 168 -5.49 15.29 -4.40
CA TYR A 168 -4.93 14.69 -5.62
C TYR A 168 -5.45 15.28 -6.92
N SER A 169 -6.33 16.29 -6.88
CA SER A 169 -6.80 16.98 -8.09
C SER A 169 -5.65 17.43 -9.01
N PRO A 170 -4.53 17.97 -8.51
CA PRO A 170 -3.40 18.34 -9.37
C PRO A 170 -2.83 17.15 -10.17
N LEU A 171 -2.83 15.95 -9.60
CA LEU A 171 -2.37 14.73 -10.30
C LEU A 171 -3.33 14.33 -11.42
N VAL A 172 -4.63 14.36 -11.15
CA VAL A 172 -5.67 14.10 -12.17
C VAL A 172 -5.56 15.13 -13.29
N GLN A 173 -5.50 16.42 -12.95
CA GLN A 173 -5.35 17.51 -13.93
C GLN A 173 -4.08 17.36 -14.77
N ALA A 174 -2.96 16.93 -14.18
CA ALA A 174 -1.73 16.66 -14.90
C ALA A 174 -1.84 15.46 -15.86
N ILE A 175 -2.65 14.44 -15.55
CA ILE A 175 -2.90 13.30 -16.45
C ILE A 175 -3.66 13.73 -17.70
N TYR A 176 -4.68 14.58 -17.54
CA TYR A 176 -5.55 15.03 -18.63
C TYR A 176 -5.06 16.32 -19.34
N ALA A 177 -3.98 16.92 -18.86
CA ALA A 177 -3.36 18.08 -19.51
C ALA A 177 -3.00 17.78 -20.98
N LYS A 178 -3.26 18.75 -21.86
CA LYS A 178 -3.02 18.60 -23.30
C LYS A 178 -1.55 18.79 -23.66
N THR A 179 -0.78 19.44 -22.79
CA THR A 179 0.63 19.75 -23.01
C THR A 179 1.46 19.44 -21.78
N LYS A 180 2.77 19.23 -21.97
CA LYS A 180 3.69 19.00 -20.85
C LYS A 180 3.86 20.25 -20.00
N GLU A 181 3.76 21.43 -20.60
CA GLU A 181 3.84 22.72 -19.94
C GLU A 181 2.65 22.93 -18.99
N GLU A 182 1.44 22.63 -19.47
CA GLU A 182 0.22 22.63 -18.65
C GLU A 182 0.29 21.61 -17.52
N ALA A 183 0.72 20.36 -17.82
CA ALA A 183 0.87 19.32 -16.81
C ALA A 183 1.84 19.70 -15.67
N ARG A 184 2.85 20.54 -15.96
CA ARG A 184 3.83 21.03 -14.97
C ARG A 184 3.34 22.20 -14.13
N SER A 185 2.21 22.80 -14.50
CA SER A 185 1.67 24.00 -13.84
C SER A 185 0.72 23.69 -12.69
N PHE A 186 0.30 22.43 -12.58
CA PHE A 186 -0.42 21.85 -11.45
C PHE A 186 0.57 21.31 -10.42
#